data_AF-A0A1G0R5R1-F1
#
_entry.id   AF-A0A1G0R5R1-F1
#
_cell.length_a   1.000
_cell.length_b   1.000
_cell.length_c   1.000
_cell.angle_alpha   90.00
_cell.angle_beta   90.00
_cell.angle_gamma   90.00
#
_symmetry.space_group_name_H-M   'P 1'
#
loop_
_entity.id
_entity.type
_entity.pdbx_description
1 polymer ?
#
loop_
_entity_poly.entity_id
_entity_poly.type
_entity_poly.pdbx_seq_one_letter_code
_entity_poly.pdbx_strand_id
1 'polypeptide(L)'
;MSLLNCKECGSQISDTSKTCPHCGAPSTMAVGLSNQNKAGKILVGVFSIFAGLVLIIWNLSKEYPSYMDRELADKYFEISSQLHIAGLFLILIGIIILWYVSRAKTK
;
A
#
# COMPACT_ATOMS: atom_id res chain seq x y z
N MET A 1 16.85 20.50 -7.47
CA MET A 1 16.50 21.83 -8.03
C MET A 1 15.61 21.54 -9.23
N SER A 2 14.32 21.89 -9.19
CA SER A 2 13.39 21.62 -10.28
C SER A 2 13.24 22.85 -11.16
N LEU A 3 13.28 22.66 -12.48
CA LEU A 3 12.99 23.71 -13.46
C LEU A 3 11.51 23.56 -13.87
N LEU A 4 10.79 24.67 -13.90
CA LEU A 4 9.39 24.74 -14.32
C LEU A 4 9.23 25.76 -15.45
N ASN A 5 8.29 25.52 -16.36
CA ASN A 5 8.05 26.43 -17.47
C ASN A 5 7.13 27.58 -17.02
N CYS A 6 7.52 28.81 -17.35
CA CYS A 6 6.67 29.97 -17.16
C CYS A 6 5.41 29.84 -18.03
N LYS A 7 4.23 30.06 -17.44
CA LYS A 7 2.94 29.97 -18.16
C LYS A 7 2.75 31.08 -19.20
N GLU A 8 3.40 32.23 -18.99
CA GLU A 8 3.25 33.40 -19.86
C GLU A 8 4.21 33.34 -21.06
N CYS A 9 5.48 33.00 -20.84
CA CYS A 9 6.51 33.06 -21.89
C CYS A 9 7.10 31.70 -22.28
N GLY A 10 6.70 30.61 -21.62
CA GLY A 10 7.20 29.26 -21.90
C GLY A 10 8.66 29.00 -21.50
N SER A 11 9.38 30.01 -21.01
CA SER A 11 10.79 29.89 -20.62
C SER A 11 10.97 29.05 -19.35
N GLN A 12 12.04 28.26 -19.27
CA GLN A 12 12.37 27.49 -18.07
C GLN A 12 12.87 28.40 -16.96
N ILE A 13 12.27 28.27 -15.78
CA ILE A 13 12.60 29.04 -14.58
C ILE A 13 12.78 28.10 -13.40
N SER A 14 13.58 28.52 -12.41
CA SER A 14 13.77 27.75 -11.19
C SER A 14 12.52 27.77 -10.32
N ASP A 15 12.22 26.64 -9.67
CA ASP A 15 11.17 26.48 -8.64
C ASP A 15 11.26 27.47 -7.48
N THR A 16 12.43 28.10 -7.29
CA THR A 16 12.69 29.08 -6.24
C THR A 16 12.49 30.53 -6.70
N SER A 17 12.29 30.76 -8.00
CA SER A 17 12.16 32.12 -8.54
C SER A 17 10.77 32.72 -8.24
N LYS A 18 10.73 33.89 -7.59
CA LYS A 18 9.48 34.62 -7.26
C LYS A 18 8.85 35.32 -8.47
N THR A 19 9.66 35.55 -9.50
CA THR A 19 9.28 36.26 -10.71
C THR A 19 10.08 35.67 -11.87
N CYS A 20 9.44 35.54 -13.04
CA CYS A 20 10.14 35.08 -14.23
C CYS A 20 11.16 36.15 -14.69
N PRO A 21 12.46 35.83 -14.82
CA PRO A 21 13.47 36.77 -15.30
C PRO A 21 13.33 37.10 -16.79
N HIS A 22 12.60 36.29 -17.57
CA HIS A 22 12.42 36.50 -19.00
C HIS A 22 11.25 37.42 -19.36
N CYS A 23 10.15 37.37 -18.61
CA CYS A 23 8.94 38.15 -18.92
C CYS A 23 8.43 39.03 -17.77
N GLY A 24 9.00 38.92 -16.56
CA GLY A 24 8.57 39.70 -15.40
C GLY A 24 7.26 39.22 -14.77
N ALA A 25 6.65 38.14 -15.26
CA ALA A 25 5.43 37.60 -14.68
C ALA A 25 5.65 37.07 -13.25
N PRO A 26 4.73 37.33 -12.30
CA PRO A 26 4.81 36.76 -10.96
C PRO A 26 4.71 35.23 -11.06
N SER A 27 5.58 34.50 -10.37
CA SER A 27 5.47 33.04 -10.35
C SER A 27 4.25 32.67 -9.51
N THR A 28 3.08 32.57 -10.15
CA THR A 28 1.93 31.93 -9.53
C THR A 28 2.30 30.47 -9.38
N MET A 29 2.87 30.14 -8.21
CA MET A 29 3.27 28.81 -7.83
C MET A 29 2.01 27.95 -7.83
N ALA A 30 1.76 27.23 -8.91
CA ALA A 30 0.94 26.05 -8.81
C ALA A 30 1.75 25.08 -7.96
N VAL A 31 1.50 25.11 -6.65
CA VAL A 31 2.02 24.14 -5.68
C VAL A 31 1.77 22.79 -6.31
N GLY A 32 2.85 22.13 -6.75
CA GLY A 32 2.81 20.73 -7.08
C GLY A 32 2.31 20.04 -5.84
N LEU A 33 1.03 19.67 -5.84
CA LEU A 33 0.46 18.77 -4.85
C LEU A 33 1.23 17.47 -5.05
N SER A 34 2.36 17.35 -4.36
CA SER A 34 3.11 16.12 -4.25
C SER A 34 2.09 15.06 -3.89
N ASN A 35 1.98 14.08 -4.78
CA ASN A 35 1.08 12.95 -4.66
C ASN A 35 1.60 12.09 -3.50
N GLN A 36 1.26 12.51 -2.29
CA GLN A 36 1.56 11.81 -1.06
C GLN A 36 0.80 10.48 -1.13
N ASN A 37 1.49 9.40 -1.50
CA ASN A 37 0.96 8.03 -1.52
C ASN A 37 0.66 7.55 -0.09
N LYS A 38 -0.36 8.12 0.58
CA LYS A 38 -0.87 7.63 1.87
C LYS A 38 -1.54 6.26 1.73
N ALA A 39 -1.96 5.89 0.52
CA ALA A 39 -2.62 4.62 0.23
C ALA A 39 -1.71 3.39 0.47
N GLY A 40 -0.39 3.50 0.28
CA GLY A 40 0.54 2.38 0.49
C GLY A 40 0.73 1.99 1.95
N LYS A 41 0.63 2.95 2.89
CA LYS A 41 0.82 2.69 4.32
C LYS A 41 -0.37 1.99 4.97
N ILE A 42 -1.58 2.19 4.44
CA ILE A 42 -2.81 1.58 4.97
C ILE A 42 -2.86 0.08 4.62
N LEU A 43 -2.47 -0.33 3.41
CA LEU A 43 -2.45 -1.74 3.04
C LEU A 43 -1.48 -2.56 3.91
N VAL A 44 -0.29 -2.03 4.20
CA VAL A 44 0.69 -2.71 5.06
C VAL A 44 0.13 -2.90 6.48
N GLY A 45 -0.58 -1.90 7.01
CA GLY A 45 -1.26 -2.00 8.31
C GLY A 45 -2.34 -3.08 8.34
N VAL A 46 -3.20 -3.14 7.32
CA VAL A 46 -4.29 -4.14 7.22
C VAL A 46 -3.71 -5.56 7.12
N PHE A 47 -2.65 -5.75 6.33
CA PHE A 47 -1.96 -7.05 6.24
C PHE A 47 -1.35 -7.49 7.58
N SER A 48 -0.74 -6.57 8.32
CA SER A 48 -0.15 -6.87 9.63
C SER A 48 -1.22 -7.26 10.67
N ILE A 49 -2.39 -6.62 10.61
CA ILE A 49 -3.52 -6.95 11.50
C ILE A 49 -4.09 -8.33 11.15
N PHE A 50 -4.25 -8.63 9.86
CA PHE A 50 -4.77 -9.92 9.41
C PHE A 50 -3.80 -11.07 9.77
N ALA A 51 -2.50 -10.90 9.55
CA ALA A 51 -1.48 -11.86 9.96
C ALA A 51 -1.47 -12.08 11.49
N GLY A 52 -1.65 -11.00 12.27
CA GLY A 52 -1.80 -11.08 13.73
C GLY A 52 -3.01 -11.90 14.16
N LEU A 53 -4.19 -11.65 13.55
CA LEU A 53 -5.41 -12.41 13.85
C LEU A 53 -5.28 -13.90 13.48
N VAL A 54 -4.63 -14.21 12.35
CA VAL A 54 -4.35 -15.60 11.95
C VAL A 54 -3.43 -16.29 12.97
N LEU A 55 -2.36 -15.63 13.42
CA LEU A 55 -1.45 -16.16 14.43
C LEU A 55 -2.13 -16.32 15.80
N ILE A 56 -3.01 -15.39 16.17
CA ILE A 56 -3.81 -15.44 17.40
C ILE A 56 -4.78 -16.62 17.36
N ILE A 57 -5.50 -16.83 16.24
CA ILE A 57 -6.39 -18.00 16.06
C ILE A 57 -5.59 -19.30 16.09
N TRP A 58 -4.40 -19.34 15.47
CA TRP A 58 -3.47 -20.46 15.56
C TRP A 58 -3.05 -20.75 17.01
N ASN A 59 -2.77 -19.70 17.80
CA ASN A 59 -2.39 -19.81 19.20
C ASN A 59 -3.57 -20.26 20.09
N LEU A 60 -4.79 -19.75 19.85
CA LEU A 60 -6.02 -20.19 20.52
C LEU A 60 -6.40 -21.63 20.17
N SER A 61 -6.03 -22.14 18.99
CA SER A 61 -6.21 -23.58 18.67
C SER A 61 -5.39 -24.50 19.58
N LYS A 62 -4.36 -23.95 20.24
CA LYS A 62 -3.53 -24.69 21.20
C LYS A 62 -4.18 -24.80 22.58
N GLU A 63 -5.24 -24.02 22.85
CA GLU A 63 -5.88 -23.87 24.17
C GLU A 63 -7.41 -24.08 24.09
N TYR A 64 -7.90 -24.99 23.25
CA TYR A 64 -9.33 -25.33 23.20
C TYR A 64 -9.52 -26.83 22.89
N PRO A 65 -10.53 -27.50 23.47
CA PRO A 65 -10.59 -27.94 24.87
C PRO A 65 -10.83 -29.46 24.93
N SER A 66 -10.78 -30.01 26.13
CA SER A 66 -11.06 -31.40 26.51
C SER A 66 -12.52 -31.88 26.32
N TYR A 67 -13.24 -31.43 25.28
CA TYR A 67 -14.64 -31.79 25.00
C TYR A 67 -14.91 -31.86 23.48
N MET A 68 -14.11 -32.62 22.72
CA MET A 68 -14.33 -32.80 21.28
C MET A 68 -14.05 -34.25 20.88
N ASP A 69 -15.02 -34.88 20.21
CA ASP A 69 -14.88 -36.22 19.65
C ASP A 69 -13.88 -36.23 18.48
N ARG A 70 -13.09 -37.30 18.35
CA ARG A 70 -11.96 -37.43 17.39
C ARG A 70 -12.39 -37.18 15.93
N GLU A 71 -13.65 -37.43 15.60
CA GLU A 71 -14.19 -37.34 14.24
C GLU A 71 -14.37 -35.90 13.72
N LEU A 72 -14.53 -34.91 14.63
CA LEU A 72 -14.72 -33.51 14.24
C LEU A 72 -13.39 -32.75 14.07
N ALA A 73 -12.33 -33.22 14.73
CA ALA A 73 -10.99 -32.62 14.67
C ALA A 73 -10.34 -32.77 13.28
N ASP A 74 -10.52 -33.92 12.63
CA ASP A 74 -9.94 -34.19 11.30
C ASP A 74 -10.60 -33.32 10.22
N LYS A 75 -11.93 -33.11 10.30
CA LYS A 75 -12.65 -32.16 9.42
C LYS A 75 -12.19 -30.73 9.63
N TYR A 76 -11.91 -30.32 10.87
CA TYR A 76 -11.45 -28.97 11.17
C TYR A 76 -10.02 -28.72 10.66
N PHE A 77 -9.14 -29.74 10.70
CA PHE A 77 -7.78 -29.66 10.17
C PHE A 77 -7.76 -29.51 8.64
N GLU A 78 -8.63 -30.22 7.92
CA GLU A 78 -8.71 -30.10 6.46
C GLU A 78 -9.32 -28.76 6.00
N ILE A 79 -10.34 -28.26 6.73
CA ILE A 79 -10.94 -26.95 6.49
C ILE A 79 -9.95 -25.81 6.82
N SER A 80 -9.15 -25.95 7.89
CA SER A 80 -8.16 -24.94 8.26
C SER A 80 -6.99 -24.86 7.25
N SER A 81 -6.49 -26.00 6.76
CA SER A 81 -5.43 -26.07 5.75
C SER A 81 -5.82 -25.35 4.45
N GLN A 82 -7.05 -25.55 3.97
CA GLN A 82 -7.58 -24.87 2.78
C GLN A 82 -7.67 -23.35 2.96
N LEU A 83 -8.03 -22.88 4.16
CA LEU A 83 -8.13 -21.45 4.45
C LEU A 83 -6.75 -20.75 4.51
N HIS A 84 -5.72 -21.44 4.98
CA HIS A 84 -4.35 -20.91 5.02
C HIS A 84 -3.73 -20.73 3.62
N ILE A 85 -3.93 -21.70 2.71
CA ILE A 85 -3.38 -21.66 1.34
C ILE A 85 -4.06 -20.54 0.54
N ALA A 86 -5.39 -20.44 0.61
CA ALA A 86 -6.15 -19.37 -0.04
C ALA A 86 -5.74 -17.98 0.51
N GLY A 87 -5.51 -17.88 1.83
CA GLY A 87 -5.01 -16.67 2.47
C GLY A 87 -3.68 -16.21 1.89
N LEU A 88 -2.66 -17.09 1.86
CA LEU A 88 -1.32 -16.78 1.32
C LEU A 88 -1.35 -16.37 -0.16
N PHE A 89 -2.22 -16.99 -0.97
CA PHE A 89 -2.41 -16.59 -2.37
C PHE A 89 -2.93 -15.16 -2.51
N LEU A 90 -3.92 -14.77 -1.71
CA LEU A 90 -4.45 -13.39 -1.72
C LEU A 90 -3.40 -12.38 -1.25
N ILE A 91 -2.55 -12.74 -0.28
CA ILE A 91 -1.43 -11.91 0.16
C ILE A 91 -0.45 -11.67 -0.99
N LEU A 92 -0.04 -12.73 -1.70
CA LEU A 92 0.87 -12.63 -2.83
C LEU A 92 0.30 -11.80 -3.97
N ILE A 93 -0.98 -12.00 -4.31
CA ILE A 93 -1.67 -11.20 -5.33
C ILE A 93 -1.69 -9.72 -4.93
N GLY A 94 -1.96 -9.41 -3.67
CA GLY A 94 -1.92 -8.04 -3.14
C GLY A 94 -0.53 -7.38 -3.25
N ILE A 95 0.54 -8.12 -2.94
CA ILE A 95 1.92 -7.66 -3.08
C ILE A 95 2.29 -7.41 -4.55
N ILE A 96 1.89 -8.32 -5.44
CA ILE A 96 2.13 -8.20 -6.90
C ILE A 96 1.41 -6.97 -7.46
N ILE A 97 0.14 -6.74 -7.08
CA ILE A 97 -0.63 -5.57 -7.50
C ILE A 97 0.01 -4.27 -6.98
N LEU A 98 0.41 -4.24 -5.71
CA LEU A 98 1.10 -3.07 -5.14
C LEU A 98 2.42 -2.78 -5.85
N TRP A 99 3.20 -3.82 -6.15
CA TRP A 99 4.44 -3.68 -6.90
C TRP A 99 4.18 -3.14 -8.31
N TYR A 100 3.16 -3.65 -9.00
CA TYR A 100 2.76 -3.18 -10.32
C TYR A 100 2.31 -1.71 -10.31
N VAL A 101 1.45 -1.32 -9.37
CA VAL A 101 0.97 0.06 -9.21
C VAL A 101 2.11 1.01 -8.84
N SER A 102 3.04 0.58 -7.98
CA SER A 102 4.23 1.36 -7.63
C SER A 102 5.12 1.60 -8.84
N ARG A 103 5.32 0.57 -9.68
CA ARG A 103 6.12 0.65 -10.90
C ARG A 103 5.43 1.44 -12.03
N ALA A 104 4.10 1.48 -12.05
CA ALA A 104 3.35 2.30 -13.00
C ALA A 104 3.45 3.80 -12.68
N LYS A 105 3.68 4.17 -11.42
CA LYS A 105 3.76 5.57 -10.97
C LYS A 105 5.18 6.18 -11.09
N THR A 106 6.17 5.37 -11.47
CA THR A 106 7.58 5.80 -11.66
C THR A 106 7.98 6.04 -13.13
N LYS A 107 7.02 6.01 -14.06
CA LYS A 107 7.17 6.47 -15.45
C LYS A 107 6.36 7.74 -15.67
#